data_AF-I3K1U1-F1
#
_entry.id   AF-I3K1U1-F1
#
_cell.length_a   1.000
_cell.length_b   1.000
_cell.length_c   1.000
_cell.angle_alpha   90.00
_cell.angle_beta   90.00
_cell.angle_gamma   90.00
#
_symmetry.space_group_name_H-M   'P 1'
#
loop_
_entity.id
_entity.type
_entity.pdbx_description
1 polymer ?
#
loop_
_entity_poly.entity_id
_entity_poly.type
_entity_poly.pdbx_seq_one_letter_code
_entity_poly.pdbx_strand_id
1 'polypeptide(L)'
;MDGVEELCVLLRPTQSEHIRRDTKSRDQMDSASNLKLEWQKMRIEELEGERDFLRRPLSSFTSMKLEQCKDEPFNDLFSSKASENSDSSSASSCVSSVWSSSSSSPKKRKHKYKKKHSRAKKPKKEQKKLQQRAPNDIVQRHKSLRKTFPKTKTMTKAFQKHGLDRNTVVSTSSVGELAIAVPNVYQELLSNRPSREMVLAFAKQCVAAIQGSDEVKNKTESMKTAGTLLPI
;
A
#
# COMPACT_ATOMS: atom_id res chain seq x y z
N MET A 1 11.79 -77.02 -0.11
CA MET A 1 10.34 -77.22 -0.16
C MET A 1 9.89 -76.93 1.26
N ASP A 2 9.42 -75.76 1.65
CA ASP A 2 8.56 -74.79 0.96
C ASP A 2 8.85 -73.40 1.57
N GLY A 3 9.03 -72.32 0.81
CA GLY A 3 7.98 -71.74 -0.01
C GLY A 3 7.16 -70.68 0.74
N VAL A 4 7.73 -69.96 1.70
CA VAL A 4 7.11 -68.76 2.32
C VAL A 4 7.30 -67.54 1.42
N GLU A 5 6.64 -67.54 0.26
CA GLU A 5 6.27 -66.31 -0.44
C GLU A 5 4.76 -66.28 -0.60
N GLU A 6 4.09 -66.19 0.55
CA GLU A 6 2.69 -65.77 0.62
C GLU A 6 2.63 -64.28 0.29
N LEU A 7 2.64 -64.02 -1.02
CA LEU A 7 1.84 -63.01 -1.72
C LEU A 7 1.32 -61.89 -0.81
N CYS A 8 2.22 -60.99 -0.45
CA CYS A 8 1.87 -59.63 -0.04
C CYS A 8 1.33 -58.90 -1.29
N VAL A 9 0.10 -59.22 -1.67
CA VAL A 9 -0.68 -58.47 -2.67
C VAL A 9 -1.17 -57.19 -1.99
N LEU A 10 -0.22 -56.32 -1.60
CA LEU A 10 -0.52 -54.93 -1.33
C LEU A 10 -0.67 -54.23 -2.68
N LEU A 11 -1.92 -54.28 -3.14
CA LEU A 11 -2.60 -53.46 -4.14
C LEU A 11 -1.76 -52.27 -4.63
N ARG A 12 -0.91 -52.50 -5.64
CA ARG A 12 -0.24 -51.41 -6.37
C ARG A 12 -1.30 -50.65 -7.16
N PRO A 13 -1.52 -49.34 -6.91
CA PRO A 13 -2.54 -48.60 -7.63
C PRO A 13 -2.20 -48.56 -9.12
N THR A 14 -3.16 -48.93 -9.97
CA THR A 14 -2.97 -48.91 -11.43
C THR A 14 -2.78 -47.47 -11.92
N GLN A 15 -2.16 -47.28 -13.09
CA GLN A 15 -1.93 -45.93 -13.65
C GLN A 15 -3.24 -45.13 -13.81
N SER A 16 -4.37 -45.81 -14.04
CA SER A 16 -5.71 -45.21 -14.11
C SER A 16 -6.13 -44.55 -12.78
N GLU A 17 -5.76 -45.14 -11.65
CA GLU A 17 -6.06 -44.61 -10.31
C GLU A 17 -5.19 -43.38 -9.96
N HIS A 18 -3.97 -43.29 -10.49
CA HIS A 18 -3.13 -42.09 -10.33
C HIS A 18 -3.73 -40.91 -11.08
N ILE A 19 -4.13 -41.10 -12.35
CA ILE A 19 -4.77 -40.06 -13.16
C ILE A 19 -6.06 -39.55 -12.50
N ARG A 20 -6.90 -40.44 -11.96
CA ARG A 20 -8.13 -40.05 -11.25
C ARG A 20 -7.87 -39.24 -9.97
N ARG A 21 -6.80 -39.54 -9.24
CA ARG A 21 -6.42 -38.77 -8.04
C ARG A 21 -5.90 -37.39 -8.43
N ASP A 22 -5.13 -37.31 -9.51
CA ASP A 22 -4.60 -36.04 -10.02
C ASP A 22 -5.72 -35.13 -10.54
N THR A 23 -6.70 -35.66 -11.28
CA THR A 23 -7.86 -34.89 -11.74
C THR A 23 -8.72 -34.45 -10.56
N LYS A 24 -9.00 -35.35 -9.60
CA LYS A 24 -9.77 -35.02 -8.39
C LYS A 24 -9.08 -33.95 -7.53
N SER A 25 -7.75 -33.97 -7.42
CA SER A 25 -6.99 -32.95 -6.71
C SER A 25 -7.03 -31.60 -7.42
N ARG A 26 -7.03 -31.60 -8.75
CA ARG A 26 -7.12 -30.39 -9.57
C ARG A 26 -8.52 -29.77 -9.50
N ASP A 27 -9.57 -30.58 -9.64
CA ASP A 27 -10.97 -30.15 -9.52
C ASP A 27 -11.28 -29.59 -8.12
N GLN A 28 -10.70 -30.19 -7.06
CA GLN A 28 -10.88 -29.72 -5.69
C GLN A 28 -10.17 -28.37 -5.44
N MET A 29 -8.98 -28.18 -6.02
CA MET A 29 -8.26 -26.90 -5.99
C MET A 29 -8.98 -25.81 -6.79
N ASP A 30 -9.53 -26.16 -7.96
CA ASP A 30 -10.30 -25.25 -8.81
C ASP A 30 -11.63 -24.88 -8.14
N SER A 31 -12.30 -25.82 -7.47
CA SER A 31 -13.52 -25.55 -6.69
C SER A 31 -13.27 -24.58 -5.53
N ALA A 32 -12.22 -24.82 -4.73
CA ALA A 32 -11.86 -23.93 -3.63
C ALA A 32 -11.45 -22.53 -4.11
N SER A 33 -10.77 -22.45 -5.26
CA SER A 33 -10.37 -21.18 -5.89
C SER A 33 -11.57 -20.40 -6.40
N ASN A 34 -12.53 -21.08 -7.05
CA ASN A 34 -13.77 -20.46 -7.53
C ASN A 34 -14.64 -19.93 -6.39
N LEU A 35 -14.81 -20.68 -5.29
CA LEU A 35 -15.55 -20.21 -4.12
C LEU A 35 -14.93 -18.95 -3.51
N LYS A 36 -13.60 -18.87 -3.46
CA LYS A 36 -12.88 -17.70 -2.98
C LYS A 36 -13.05 -16.49 -3.91
N LEU A 37 -13.04 -16.70 -5.23
CA LEU A 37 -13.30 -15.65 -6.21
C LEU A 37 -14.72 -15.11 -6.09
N GLU A 38 -15.72 -15.97 -5.96
CA GLU A 38 -17.12 -15.56 -5.79
C GLU A 38 -17.32 -14.77 -4.48
N TRP A 39 -16.74 -15.23 -3.37
CA TRP A 39 -16.78 -14.48 -2.12
C TRP A 39 -16.14 -13.09 -2.23
N GLN A 40 -15.01 -12.98 -2.94
CA GLN A 40 -14.36 -11.70 -3.19
C GLN A 40 -15.21 -10.77 -4.05
N LYS A 41 -15.88 -11.28 -5.09
CA LYS A 41 -16.79 -10.49 -5.93
C LYS A 41 -17.98 -9.96 -5.14
N MET A 42 -18.63 -10.81 -4.36
CA MET A 42 -19.73 -10.42 -3.47
C MET A 42 -19.31 -9.31 -2.50
N ARG A 43 -18.11 -9.45 -1.90
CA ARG A 43 -17.58 -8.44 -0.99
C ARG A 43 -17.29 -7.11 -1.69
N ILE A 44 -16.85 -7.14 -2.95
CA ILE A 44 -16.64 -5.93 -3.75
C ILE A 44 -17.98 -5.25 -4.01
N GLU A 45 -18.97 -5.99 -4.51
CA GLU A 45 -20.31 -5.45 -4.81
C GLU A 45 -20.96 -4.80 -3.57
N GLU A 46 -20.88 -5.44 -2.41
CA GLU A 46 -21.35 -4.89 -1.13
C GLU A 46 -20.67 -3.55 -0.80
N LEU A 47 -19.34 -3.50 -0.88
CA LEU A 47 -18.56 -2.29 -0.61
C LEU A 47 -18.81 -1.18 -1.64
N GLU A 48 -19.07 -1.53 -2.90
CA GLU A 48 -19.47 -0.58 -3.94
C GLU A 48 -20.88 -0.04 -3.68
N GLY A 49 -21.79 -0.89 -3.21
CA GLY A 49 -23.11 -0.50 -2.74
C GLY A 49 -23.05 0.50 -1.58
N GLU A 50 -22.23 0.23 -0.56
CA GLU A 50 -22.00 1.16 0.56
C GLU A 50 -21.40 2.49 0.09
N ARG A 51 -20.40 2.44 -0.80
CA ARG A 51 -19.80 3.64 -1.41
C ARG A 51 -20.85 4.48 -2.13
N ASP A 52 -21.70 3.86 -2.92
CA ASP A 52 -22.70 4.57 -3.73
C ASP A 52 -23.87 5.07 -2.87
N PHE A 53 -24.22 4.33 -1.82
CA PHE A 53 -25.15 4.78 -0.78
C PHE A 53 -24.63 6.05 -0.08
N LEU A 54 -23.36 6.09 0.32
CA LEU A 54 -22.74 7.26 0.95
C LEU A 54 -22.54 8.43 -0.03
N ARG A 55 -22.36 8.13 -1.33
CA ARG A 55 -22.20 9.15 -2.37
C ARG A 55 -23.53 9.76 -2.82
N ARG A 56 -24.65 9.03 -2.74
CA ARG A 56 -26.00 9.51 -3.14
C ARG A 56 -26.41 10.84 -2.49
N PRO A 57 -26.27 11.02 -1.17
CA PRO A 57 -26.55 12.30 -0.52
C PRO A 57 -25.59 13.40 -0.95
N LEU A 58 -24.32 13.05 -1.18
CA LEU A 58 -23.31 14.02 -1.59
C LEU A 58 -23.54 14.49 -3.03
N SER A 59 -23.94 13.59 -3.94
CA SER A 59 -24.20 13.98 -5.33
C SER A 59 -25.41 14.89 -5.45
N SER A 60 -26.49 14.65 -4.69
CA SER A 60 -27.69 15.50 -4.69
C SER A 60 -27.40 16.90 -4.12
N PHE A 61 -26.64 17.01 -3.03
CA PHE A 61 -26.22 18.31 -2.49
C PHE A 61 -25.24 19.05 -3.42
N THR A 62 -24.32 18.35 -4.10
CA THR A 62 -23.43 18.97 -5.09
C THR A 62 -24.16 19.37 -6.37
N SER A 63 -25.21 18.64 -6.77
CA SER A 63 -26.00 18.96 -7.95
C SER A 63 -26.89 20.19 -7.70
N MET A 64 -27.44 20.37 -6.50
CA MET A 64 -28.14 21.60 -6.11
C MET A 64 -27.20 22.81 -5.99
N LYS A 65 -25.91 22.59 -5.67
CA LYS A 65 -24.88 23.65 -5.64
C LYS A 65 -24.43 24.08 -7.04
N LEU A 66 -24.53 23.20 -8.05
CA LEU A 66 -24.11 23.49 -9.42
C LEU A 66 -25.21 24.18 -10.25
N GLU A 67 -26.48 23.95 -9.93
CA GLU A 67 -27.64 24.63 -10.57
C GLU A 67 -27.96 26.01 -9.96
N GLN A 68 -27.08 26.56 -9.11
CA GLN A 68 -27.21 27.93 -8.57
C GLN A 68 -26.05 28.86 -8.99
N CYS A 69 -25.26 28.48 -9.99
CA CYS A 69 -24.27 29.35 -10.64
C CYS A 69 -24.34 29.21 -12.17
N LYS A 70 -25.49 29.59 -12.74
CA LYS A 70 -25.58 30.01 -14.14
C LYS A 70 -26.49 31.22 -14.14
N ASP A 71 -25.89 32.41 -14.05
CA ASP A 71 -26.32 33.64 -14.69
C ASP A 71 -25.21 34.69 -14.49
N GLU A 72 -24.55 35.01 -15.60
CA GLU A 72 -23.84 36.25 -15.98
C GLU A 72 -22.73 36.89 -15.11
N PRO A 73 -21.71 37.50 -15.76
CA PRO A 73 -20.63 38.21 -15.09
C PRO A 73 -21.11 39.58 -14.61
N PHE A 74 -21.20 39.75 -13.29
CA PHE A 74 -21.46 41.05 -12.69
C PHE A 74 -20.20 41.92 -12.78
N ASN A 75 -20.25 42.89 -13.70
CA ASN A 75 -19.25 43.94 -13.88
C ASN A 75 -18.94 44.64 -12.55
N ASP A 76 -17.64 44.79 -12.28
CA ASP A 76 -17.11 45.71 -11.29
C ASP A 76 -17.57 47.14 -11.60
N LEU A 77 -18.37 47.72 -10.70
CA LEU A 77 -18.62 49.15 -10.67
C LEU A 77 -18.36 49.69 -9.27
N PHE A 78 -17.12 50.13 -9.05
CA PHE A 78 -16.84 51.25 -8.14
C PHE A 78 -16.10 52.35 -8.90
N SER A 79 -16.91 53.31 -9.36
CA SER A 79 -16.68 54.75 -9.30
C SER A 79 -15.33 55.30 -9.78
N SER A 80 -15.33 55.90 -10.98
CA SER A 80 -14.71 57.22 -11.21
C SER A 80 -15.34 57.88 -12.44
N LYS A 81 -15.57 59.18 -12.31
CA LYS A 81 -16.38 60.05 -13.17
C LYS A 81 -15.80 60.33 -14.57
N ALA A 82 -16.76 60.68 -15.44
CA ALA A 82 -16.76 61.75 -16.46
C ALA A 82 -16.44 61.40 -17.93
N SER A 83 -17.35 61.92 -18.77
CA SER A 83 -17.21 62.38 -20.16
C SER A 83 -17.16 61.39 -21.33
N GLU A 84 -18.27 61.42 -22.08
CA GLU A 84 -18.35 61.73 -23.52
C GLU A 84 -18.01 60.67 -24.59
N ASN A 85 -19.06 60.42 -25.41
CA ASN A 85 -19.10 60.21 -26.86
C ASN A 85 -18.93 58.79 -27.49
N SER A 86 -20.09 58.30 -27.94
CA SER A 86 -20.47 57.72 -29.25
C SER A 86 -19.51 56.85 -30.09
N ASP A 87 -20.08 55.69 -30.45
CA ASP A 87 -20.38 55.19 -31.81
C ASP A 87 -19.75 53.86 -32.31
N SER A 88 -20.68 52.94 -32.63
CA SER A 88 -20.77 52.03 -33.78
C SER A 88 -19.72 50.95 -34.10
N SER A 89 -20.15 49.70 -33.84
CA SER A 89 -20.29 48.56 -34.78
C SER A 89 -19.13 48.09 -35.68
N SER A 90 -18.76 46.80 -35.59
CA SER A 90 -19.11 45.76 -36.59
C SER A 90 -18.10 44.61 -36.66
N ALA A 91 -18.66 43.39 -36.57
CA ALA A 91 -18.38 42.19 -37.36
C ALA A 91 -16.94 41.80 -37.76
N SER A 92 -16.61 40.56 -37.40
CA SER A 92 -16.30 39.43 -38.30
C SER A 92 -15.02 38.66 -37.96
N SER A 93 -15.15 37.36 -38.19
CA SER A 93 -14.25 36.24 -37.97
C SER A 93 -12.92 36.43 -38.74
N CYS A 94 -11.84 35.69 -38.49
CA CYS A 94 -11.67 34.25 -38.68
C CYS A 94 -10.15 33.95 -38.72
N VAL A 95 -9.79 32.66 -38.66
CA VAL A 95 -8.56 32.01 -39.21
C VAL A 95 -7.20 32.49 -38.68
N SER A 96 -6.09 31.77 -38.75
CA SER A 96 -5.70 30.37 -38.77
C SER A 96 -4.20 30.37 -38.44
N SER A 97 -3.70 29.23 -38.00
CA SER A 97 -2.31 28.77 -38.01
C SER A 97 -1.32 29.47 -38.95
N VAL A 98 -0.09 29.71 -38.49
CA VAL A 98 1.14 29.38 -39.24
C VAL A 98 2.37 29.40 -38.33
N TRP A 99 3.06 28.26 -38.27
CA TRP A 99 4.47 28.20 -37.92
C TRP A 99 5.29 28.61 -39.17
N SER A 100 6.34 29.41 -39.00
CA SER A 100 7.65 29.22 -39.62
C SER A 100 8.50 30.49 -39.50
N SER A 101 9.69 30.26 -38.95
CA SER A 101 10.97 30.96 -39.03
C SER A 101 11.09 32.19 -39.94
N SER A 102 11.68 33.26 -39.38
CA SER A 102 12.78 33.92 -40.08
C SER A 102 13.78 34.57 -39.11
N SER A 103 15.02 34.55 -39.57
CA SER A 103 16.28 34.86 -38.90
C SER A 103 16.48 36.35 -38.59
N SER A 104 17.14 36.65 -37.48
CA SER A 104 18.23 37.65 -37.43
C SER A 104 18.88 37.70 -36.05
N SER A 105 20.14 37.26 -35.98
CA SER A 105 21.12 37.80 -35.02
C SER A 105 21.44 39.25 -35.44
N PRO A 106 21.79 40.22 -34.55
CA PRO A 106 22.82 40.06 -33.53
C PRO A 106 22.63 40.88 -32.23
N LYS A 107 23.36 40.51 -31.17
CA LYS A 107 24.29 41.38 -30.41
C LYS A 107 24.57 40.80 -29.03
N LYS A 108 25.85 40.43 -28.86
CA LYS A 108 26.48 40.00 -27.61
C LYS A 108 26.32 41.08 -26.54
N ARG A 109 25.59 40.80 -25.47
CA ARG A 109 25.78 41.46 -24.17
C ARG A 109 26.06 40.40 -23.13
N LYS A 110 27.31 40.35 -22.69
CA LYS A 110 27.83 39.47 -21.65
C LYS A 110 27.06 39.73 -20.34
N HIS A 111 26.11 38.85 -19.99
CA HIS A 111 25.54 38.83 -18.65
C HIS A 111 26.49 38.07 -17.72
N LYS A 112 27.04 38.79 -16.74
CA LYS A 112 27.81 38.26 -15.61
C LYS A 112 26.97 37.16 -14.92
N TYR A 113 27.38 35.90 -15.08
CA TYR A 113 26.78 34.77 -14.38
C TYR A 113 27.06 34.93 -12.88
N LYS A 114 26.08 35.39 -12.11
CA LYS A 114 26.13 35.26 -10.65
C LYS A 114 26.03 33.78 -10.33
N LYS A 115 27.16 33.21 -9.91
CA LYS A 115 27.32 31.85 -9.40
C LYS A 115 26.38 31.67 -8.20
N LYS A 116 25.13 31.25 -8.44
CA LYS A 116 24.23 30.84 -7.37
C LYS A 116 24.76 29.52 -6.84
N HIS A 117 25.18 29.52 -5.58
CA HIS A 117 25.61 28.34 -4.85
C HIS A 117 24.59 27.22 -5.05
N SER A 118 24.96 26.19 -5.82
CA SER A 118 24.13 25.01 -5.96
C SER A 118 24.00 24.40 -4.58
N ARG A 119 22.78 24.44 -4.03
CA ARG A 119 22.40 23.76 -2.80
C ARG A 119 22.95 22.34 -2.89
N ALA A 120 23.92 22.05 -2.02
CA ALA A 120 24.61 20.76 -1.96
C ALA A 120 23.55 19.65 -2.10
N LYS A 121 23.70 18.81 -3.12
CA LYS A 121 22.89 17.62 -3.27
C LYS A 121 23.09 16.83 -1.99
N LYS A 122 22.06 16.74 -1.15
CA LYS A 122 22.05 15.87 0.02
C LYS A 122 22.52 14.48 -0.47
N PRO A 123 23.48 13.83 0.20
CA PRO A 123 23.92 12.51 -0.23
C PRO A 123 22.69 11.63 -0.31
N LYS A 124 22.48 11.05 -1.50
CA LYS A 124 21.45 10.04 -1.76
C LYS A 124 21.69 8.98 -0.68
N LYS A 125 20.77 8.88 0.29
CA LYS A 125 20.88 7.93 1.40
C LYS A 125 20.91 6.57 0.73
N GLU A 126 22.12 6.02 0.63
CA GLU A 126 22.40 4.75 0.01
C GLU A 126 21.39 3.78 0.59
N GLN A 127 20.58 3.18 -0.28
CA GLN A 127 19.68 2.12 0.11
C GLN A 127 20.59 1.04 0.70
N LYS A 128 20.71 1.03 2.04
CA LYS A 128 21.40 0.00 2.80
C LYS A 128 20.69 -1.29 2.42
N LYS A 129 21.22 -1.93 1.39
CA LYS A 129 20.83 -3.24 0.87
C LYS A 129 20.68 -4.12 2.09
N LEU A 130 19.44 -4.52 2.37
CA LEU A 130 19.00 -5.79 2.96
C LEU A 130 20.00 -6.50 3.89
N GLN A 131 20.78 -5.74 4.67
CA GLN A 131 21.69 -6.26 5.68
C GLN A 131 20.79 -6.95 6.66
N GLN A 132 21.09 -8.22 6.96
CA GLN A 132 20.43 -9.04 7.96
C GLN A 132 20.05 -8.15 9.16
N ARG A 133 18.78 -7.72 9.19
CA ARG A 133 18.33 -6.70 10.14
C ARG A 133 18.31 -7.35 11.51
N ALA A 134 19.03 -6.81 12.49
CA ALA A 134 18.97 -7.39 13.81
C ALA A 134 17.50 -7.43 14.29
N PRO A 135 17.07 -8.47 15.02
CA PRO A 135 15.72 -8.52 15.59
C PRO A 135 15.34 -7.22 16.32
N ASN A 136 16.30 -6.62 17.02
CA ASN A 136 16.15 -5.34 17.70
C ASN A 136 15.78 -4.19 16.75
N ASP A 137 16.35 -4.15 15.54
CA ASP A 137 16.03 -3.11 14.57
C ASP A 137 14.60 -3.24 14.05
N ILE A 138 14.06 -4.48 13.97
CA ILE A 138 12.65 -4.71 13.61
C ILE A 138 11.76 -4.15 14.70
N VAL A 139 12.04 -4.46 15.96
CA VAL A 139 11.27 -3.95 17.10
C VAL A 139 11.27 -2.43 17.12
N GLN A 140 12.42 -1.78 16.89
CA GLN A 140 12.51 -0.33 16.82
C GLN A 140 11.67 0.25 15.67
N ARG A 141 11.70 -0.39 14.48
CA ARG A 141 10.87 0.02 13.34
C ARG A 141 9.39 -0.16 13.63
N HIS A 142 8.99 -1.27 14.23
CA HIS A 142 7.60 -1.52 14.61
C HIS A 142 7.08 -0.45 15.60
N LYS A 143 7.88 -0.12 16.62
CA LYS A 143 7.59 0.99 17.56
C LYS A 143 7.48 2.34 16.84
N SER A 144 8.33 2.60 15.85
CA SER A 144 8.32 3.86 15.08
C SER A 144 7.13 3.95 14.12
N LEU A 145 6.76 2.83 13.49
CA LEU A 145 5.58 2.69 12.64
C LEU A 145 4.31 2.96 13.44
N ARG A 146 4.18 2.36 14.62
CA ARG A 146 3.06 2.62 15.55
C ARG A 146 2.88 4.11 15.87
N LYS A 147 3.97 4.83 16.16
CA LYS A 147 3.93 6.28 16.43
C LYS A 147 3.56 7.13 15.21
N THR A 148 3.75 6.57 14.02
CA THR A 148 3.57 7.28 12.74
C THR A 148 2.19 7.02 12.14
N PHE A 149 1.65 5.82 12.34
CA PHE A 149 0.38 5.38 11.76
C PHE A 149 -0.79 6.33 12.05
N PRO A 150 -1.01 6.81 13.29
CA PRO A 150 -2.08 7.79 13.57
C PRO A 150 -1.94 9.09 12.77
N LYS A 151 -0.72 9.44 12.33
CA LYS A 151 -0.42 10.69 11.61
C LYS A 151 -0.60 10.56 10.10
N THR A 152 -0.46 9.35 9.54
CA THR A 152 -0.45 9.14 8.08
C THR A 152 -1.80 8.71 7.52
N LYS A 153 -2.79 8.45 8.38
CA LYS A 153 -4.15 7.96 8.08
C LYS A 153 -4.21 6.57 7.42
N THR A 154 -3.19 6.17 6.65
CA THR A 154 -3.09 4.84 6.02
C THR A 154 -1.78 4.13 6.37
N MET A 155 -1.84 2.80 6.40
CA MET A 155 -0.67 1.93 6.64
C MET A 155 0.38 2.08 5.53
N THR A 156 -0.04 2.14 4.27
CA THR A 156 0.87 2.33 3.13
C THR A 156 1.68 3.61 3.24
N LYS A 157 1.05 4.74 3.63
CA LYS A 157 1.78 6.00 3.85
C LYS A 157 2.71 5.93 5.06
N ALA A 158 2.34 5.19 6.12
CA ALA A 158 3.23 4.92 7.25
C ALA A 158 4.48 4.15 6.79
N PHE A 159 4.31 3.08 6.01
CA PHE A 159 5.39 2.25 5.50
C PHE A 159 6.33 3.04 4.57
N GLN A 160 5.77 3.81 3.64
CA GLN A 160 6.55 4.66 2.72
C GLN A 160 7.40 5.69 3.48
N LYS A 161 6.88 6.30 4.56
CA LYS A 161 7.63 7.27 5.37
C LYS A 161 8.88 6.65 6.02
N HIS A 162 8.82 5.36 6.35
CA HIS A 162 9.93 4.60 6.93
C HIS A 162 10.74 3.80 5.90
N GLY A 163 10.40 3.90 4.60
CA GLY A 163 11.05 3.15 3.53
C GLY A 163 10.91 1.64 3.69
N LEU A 164 9.76 1.19 4.18
CA LEU A 164 9.46 -0.22 4.39
C LEU A 164 8.51 -0.74 3.31
N ASP A 165 8.76 -1.97 2.89
CA ASP A 165 7.85 -2.71 2.02
C ASP A 165 6.79 -3.44 2.84
N ARG A 166 5.58 -3.59 2.28
CA ARG A 166 4.45 -4.24 2.97
C ARG A 166 4.79 -5.67 3.36
N ASN A 167 5.37 -6.47 2.46
CA ASN A 167 5.68 -7.87 2.74
C ASN A 167 6.73 -8.00 3.83
N THR A 168 7.68 -7.06 3.90
CA THR A 168 8.67 -7.01 4.99
C THR A 168 7.99 -6.74 6.33
N VAL A 169 7.04 -5.81 6.39
CA VAL A 169 6.31 -5.51 7.64
C VAL A 169 5.46 -6.70 8.07
N VAL A 170 4.72 -7.32 7.14
CA VAL A 170 3.88 -8.48 7.42
C VAL A 170 4.72 -9.66 7.94
N SER A 171 5.80 -10.01 7.22
CA SER A 171 6.65 -11.16 7.57
C SER A 171 7.45 -10.99 8.87
N THR A 172 7.66 -9.75 9.32
CA THR A 172 8.38 -9.44 10.56
C THR A 172 7.48 -8.89 11.66
N SER A 173 6.15 -8.87 11.45
CA SER A 173 5.17 -8.35 12.40
C SER A 173 5.22 -9.08 13.74
N SER A 174 5.27 -10.42 13.69
CA SER A 174 5.31 -11.29 14.87
C SER A 174 6.43 -10.93 15.84
N VAL A 175 7.60 -10.54 15.33
CA VAL A 175 8.76 -10.09 16.13
C VAL A 175 8.41 -8.83 16.92
N GLY A 176 7.77 -7.85 16.26
CA GLY A 176 7.37 -6.59 16.88
C GLY A 176 6.17 -6.75 17.83
N GLU A 177 5.21 -7.60 17.48
CA GLU A 177 4.05 -7.94 18.30
C GLU A 177 4.48 -8.61 19.61
N LEU A 178 5.28 -9.67 19.52
CA LEU A 178 5.75 -10.42 20.69
C LEU A 178 6.60 -9.54 21.61
N ALA A 179 7.51 -8.73 21.05
CA ALA A 179 8.36 -7.83 21.83
C ALA A 179 7.58 -6.72 22.57
N ILE A 180 6.38 -6.37 22.11
CA ILE A 180 5.53 -5.35 22.75
C ILE A 180 4.54 -6.01 23.72
N ALA A 181 3.95 -7.16 23.35
CA ALA A 181 2.93 -7.82 24.15
C ALA A 181 3.53 -8.63 25.30
N VAL A 182 4.58 -9.39 25.03
CA VAL A 182 5.20 -10.31 25.99
C VAL A 182 6.73 -10.22 25.87
N PRO A 183 7.33 -9.15 26.43
CA PRO A 183 8.76 -8.92 26.33
C PRO A 183 9.60 -10.05 26.96
N ASN A 184 9.07 -10.74 27.97
CA ASN A 184 9.76 -11.85 28.64
C ASN A 184 10.04 -13.01 27.67
N VAL A 185 8.99 -13.50 26.99
CA VAL A 185 9.08 -14.58 25.99
C VAL A 185 9.96 -14.15 24.80
N TYR A 186 9.85 -12.89 24.38
CA TYR A 186 10.72 -12.35 23.35
C TYR A 186 12.21 -12.41 23.72
N GLN A 187 12.55 -12.04 24.96
CA GLN A 187 13.92 -12.04 25.45
C GLN A 187 14.50 -13.46 25.57
N GLU A 188 13.68 -14.42 25.97
CA GLU A 188 14.04 -15.83 26.00
C GLU A 188 14.36 -16.36 24.59
N LEU A 189 13.48 -16.11 23.61
CA LEU A 189 13.72 -16.48 22.22
C LEU A 189 14.98 -15.81 21.64
N LEU A 190 15.25 -14.56 22.02
CA LEU A 190 16.47 -13.87 21.62
C LEU A 190 17.73 -14.51 22.21
N SER A 191 17.67 -14.99 23.45
CA SER A 191 18.80 -15.63 24.13
C SER A 191 19.11 -17.00 23.55
N ASN A 192 18.08 -17.72 23.09
CA ASN A 192 18.19 -19.02 22.45
C ASN A 192 18.53 -18.94 20.94
N ARG A 193 18.69 -17.71 20.40
CA ARG A 193 18.90 -17.50 18.96
C ARG A 193 20.31 -17.92 18.53
N PRO A 194 20.44 -18.78 17.50
CA PRO A 194 21.75 -19.09 16.93
C PRO A 194 22.38 -17.86 16.26
N SER A 195 23.69 -17.67 16.45
CA SER A 195 24.44 -16.48 15.98
C SER A 195 24.23 -16.13 14.51
N ARG A 196 24.05 -17.13 13.62
CA ARG A 196 23.88 -16.95 12.17
C ARG A 196 22.43 -17.07 11.68
N GLU A 197 21.44 -17.09 12.58
CA GLU A 197 20.05 -17.30 12.16
C GLU A 197 19.53 -16.14 11.30
N MET A 198 18.89 -16.47 10.18
CA MET A 198 18.16 -15.47 9.39
C MET A 198 16.98 -14.92 10.20
N VAL A 199 16.81 -13.60 10.11
CA VAL A 199 15.75 -12.83 10.76
C VAL A 199 14.34 -13.37 10.50
N LEU A 200 14.09 -13.85 9.29
CA LEU A 200 12.81 -14.43 8.90
C LEU A 200 12.55 -15.77 9.59
N ALA A 201 13.60 -16.57 9.85
CA ALA A 201 13.44 -17.81 10.62
C ALA A 201 13.09 -17.49 12.08
N PHE A 202 13.76 -16.51 12.68
CA PHE A 202 13.40 -15.99 14.00
C PHE A 202 11.96 -15.45 14.05
N ALA A 203 11.50 -14.77 13.01
CA ALA A 203 10.11 -14.31 12.92
C ALA A 203 9.11 -15.47 12.90
N LYS A 204 9.44 -16.60 12.25
CA LYS A 204 8.63 -17.83 12.28
C LYS A 204 8.61 -18.46 13.67
N GLN A 205 9.73 -18.46 14.38
CA GLN A 205 9.76 -18.91 15.79
C GLN A 205 8.85 -18.04 16.67
N CYS A 206 8.86 -16.72 16.46
CA CYS A 206 7.94 -15.81 17.16
C CYS A 206 6.47 -16.12 16.85
N VAL A 207 6.13 -16.46 15.59
CA VAL A 207 4.77 -16.91 15.24
C VAL A 207 4.41 -18.19 15.98
N ALA A 208 5.30 -19.18 16.00
CA ALA A 208 5.07 -20.43 16.71
C ALA A 208 4.90 -20.21 18.22
N ALA A 209 5.68 -19.32 18.83
CA ALA A 209 5.56 -18.97 20.24
C ALA A 209 4.24 -18.26 20.57
N ILE A 210 3.74 -17.39 19.69
CA ILE A 210 2.43 -16.75 19.85
C ILE A 210 1.31 -17.80 19.72
N GLN A 211 1.42 -18.74 18.77
CA GLN A 211 0.39 -19.76 18.54
C GLN A 211 0.41 -20.90 19.56
N GLY A 212 1.56 -21.20 20.15
CA GLY A 212 1.73 -22.30 21.10
C GLY A 212 1.27 -21.98 22.53
N SER A 213 1.01 -20.71 22.86
CA SER A 213 0.51 -20.29 24.16
C SER A 213 -0.74 -19.42 24.00
N ASP A 214 -1.88 -19.93 24.45
CA ASP A 214 -3.14 -19.20 24.41
C ASP A 214 -3.06 -17.88 25.20
N GLU A 215 -2.28 -17.82 26.27
CA GLU A 215 -2.07 -16.59 27.03
C GLU A 215 -1.38 -15.51 26.18
N VAL A 216 -0.30 -15.88 25.48
CA VAL A 216 0.44 -14.96 24.60
C VAL A 216 -0.44 -14.52 23.43
N LYS A 217 -1.21 -15.45 22.85
CA LYS A 217 -2.16 -15.17 21.77
C LYS A 217 -3.23 -14.17 22.19
N ASN A 218 -3.96 -14.47 23.27
CA ASN A 218 -5.06 -13.64 23.77
C ASN A 218 -4.58 -12.24 24.15
N LYS A 219 -3.39 -12.14 24.77
CA LYS A 219 -2.78 -10.85 25.10
C LYS A 219 -2.40 -10.06 23.85
N THR A 220 -1.84 -10.73 22.84
CA THR A 220 -1.49 -10.09 21.56
C THR A 220 -2.74 -9.58 20.84
N GLU A 221 -3.81 -10.37 20.79
CA GLU A 221 -5.09 -9.98 20.21
C GLU A 221 -5.74 -8.81 20.97
N SER A 222 -5.75 -8.85 22.30
CA SER A 222 -6.23 -7.75 23.14
C SER A 222 -5.46 -6.44 22.89
N MET A 223 -4.15 -6.52 22.63
CA MET A 223 -3.36 -5.35 22.31
C MET A 223 -3.56 -4.85 20.88
N LYS A 224 -3.98 -5.71 19.95
CA LYS A 224 -4.43 -5.29 18.61
C LYS A 224 -5.75 -4.53 18.69
N THR A 225 -6.73 -5.04 19.44
CA THR A 225 -8.04 -4.37 19.61
C THR A 225 -7.92 -3.05 20.38
N ALA A 226 -7.03 -2.98 21.37
CA ALA A 226 -6.72 -1.74 22.10
C ALA A 226 -5.96 -0.69 21.26
N GLY A 227 -5.60 -0.97 19.99
CA GLY A 227 -4.79 -0.07 19.16
C GLY A 227 -3.33 0.05 19.62
N THR A 228 -2.90 -0.82 20.53
CA THR A 228 -1.53 -0.86 21.05
C THR A 228 -0.59 -1.66 20.14
N LEU A 229 -1.10 -2.36 19.13
CA LEU A 229 -0.31 -2.99 18.07
C LEU A 229 -0.71 -2.44 16.69
N LEU A 230 0.14 -2.66 15.68
CA LEU A 230 -0.19 -2.25 14.31
C LEU A 230 -1.29 -3.17 13.76
N PRO A 231 -2.33 -2.63 13.10
CA PRO A 231 -3.33 -3.44 12.41
C PRO A 231 -2.73 -3.95 11.10
N ILE A 232 -2.21 -5.18 11.12
CA ILE A 232 -1.54 -5.85 9.98
C ILE A 232 -2.30 -7.12 9.64
#